data_AF-A0A9E5NEQ2-F1
#
_entry.id   AF-A0A9E5NEQ2-F1
#
_cell.length_a   1.000
_cell.length_b   1.000
_cell.length_c   1.000
_cell.angle_alpha   90.00
_cell.angle_beta   90.00
_cell.angle_gamma   90.00
#
_symmetry.space_group_name_H-M   'P 1'
#
loop_
_entity.id
_entity.type
_entity.pdbx_description
1 polymer ?
#
loop_
_entity_poly.entity_id
_entity_poly.type
_entity_poly.pdbx_seq_one_letter_code
_entity_poly.pdbx_strand_id
1 'polypeptide(L)'
;MQDRLSVNLQIYDESYDIAEQHHPKWSTLSNGARALHARNVEIVRPCIAVFACPGSAPWGGGTAMGIKIAKHIGVVTEVFDEMERNWDSCGCKEAVSG
;
A
#
# COMPACT_ATOMS: atom_id res chain seq x y z
N MET A 1 -24.96 20.96 -9.23
CA MET A 1 -23.60 21.00 -8.66
C MET A 1 -23.60 20.15 -7.39
N GLN A 2 -23.81 18.84 -7.55
CA GLN A 2 -23.76 17.89 -6.43
C GLN A 2 -22.28 17.66 -6.11
N ASP A 3 -21.88 18.25 -4.98
CA ASP A 3 -21.21 17.55 -3.90
C ASP A 3 -19.78 17.00 -4.13
N ARG A 4 -18.88 17.85 -4.63
CA ARG A 4 -17.42 17.56 -4.61
C ARG A 4 -16.88 17.25 -3.21
N LEU A 5 -17.54 17.75 -2.16
CA LEU A 5 -17.17 17.48 -0.77
C LEU A 5 -17.50 16.03 -0.39
N SER A 6 -18.69 15.52 -0.73
CA SER A 6 -19.02 14.11 -0.49
C SER A 6 -18.09 13.13 -1.23
N VAL A 7 -17.73 13.43 -2.48
CA VAL A 7 -16.81 12.58 -3.27
C VAL A 7 -15.42 12.54 -2.63
N ASN A 8 -14.91 13.69 -2.17
CA ASN A 8 -13.61 13.75 -1.50
C ASN A 8 -13.62 13.00 -0.15
N LEU A 9 -14.70 13.06 0.63
CA LEU A 9 -14.84 12.31 1.88
C LEU A 9 -14.89 10.79 1.62
N GLN A 10 -15.66 10.36 0.62
CA GLN A 10 -15.75 8.93 0.26
C GLN A 10 -14.41 8.36 -0.24
N ILE A 11 -13.66 9.11 -1.05
CA ILE A 11 -12.31 8.71 -1.48
C ILE A 11 -11.37 8.59 -0.28
N TYR A 12 -11.49 9.50 0.68
CA TYR A 12 -10.67 9.48 1.88
C TYR A 12 -10.94 8.24 2.75
N ASP A 13 -12.20 7.87 2.91
CA ASP A 13 -12.58 6.67 3.68
C ASP A 13 -12.06 5.39 3.02
N GLU A 14 -12.25 5.24 1.70
CA GLU A 14 -11.77 4.06 0.96
C GLU A 14 -10.25 3.88 1.05
N SER A 15 -9.49 4.97 1.02
CA SER A 15 -8.04 4.91 1.14
C SER A 15 -7.55 4.53 2.54
N TYR A 16 -8.33 4.83 3.58
CA TYR A 16 -8.07 4.31 4.92
C TYR A 16 -8.41 2.82 5.00
N ASP A 17 -9.51 2.39 4.40
CA ASP A 17 -9.94 0.99 4.40
C ASP A 17 -8.92 0.09 3.69
N ILE A 18 -8.44 0.49 2.52
CA ILE A 18 -7.39 -0.25 1.79
C ILE A 18 -6.10 -0.28 2.62
N ALA A 19 -5.69 0.84 3.21
CA ALA A 19 -4.48 0.89 4.03
C ALA A 19 -4.58 -0.01 5.28
N GLU A 20 -5.75 -0.08 5.91
CA GLU A 20 -6.03 -0.92 7.08
C GLU A 20 -5.89 -2.41 6.76
N GLN A 21 -6.43 -2.86 5.63
CA GLN A 21 -6.36 -4.28 5.20
C GLN A 21 -4.92 -4.80 5.07
N HIS A 22 -3.96 -3.93 4.75
CA HIS A 22 -2.57 -4.33 4.46
C HIS A 22 -1.61 -4.12 5.63
N HIS A 23 -2.03 -3.45 6.70
CA HIS A 23 -1.18 -3.13 7.85
C HIS A 23 -1.48 -4.05 9.05
N PRO A 24 -0.51 -4.86 9.54
CA PRO A 24 -0.76 -5.92 10.53
C PRO A 24 -1.15 -5.40 11.92
N LYS A 25 -0.89 -4.13 12.24
CA LYS A 25 -1.18 -3.51 13.54
C LYS A 25 -1.81 -2.13 13.38
N TRP A 26 -2.81 -2.00 12.49
CA TRP A 26 -3.46 -0.72 12.18
C TRP A 26 -4.02 0.00 13.41
N SER A 27 -4.64 -0.75 14.31
CA SER A 27 -5.24 -0.24 15.55
C SER A 27 -4.22 0.42 16.49
N THR A 28 -2.94 0.05 16.41
CA THR A 28 -1.89 0.62 17.27
C THR A 28 -1.21 1.85 16.65
N LEU A 29 -1.52 2.19 15.39
CA LEU A 29 -0.93 3.35 14.72
C LEU A 29 -1.54 4.66 15.21
N SER A 30 -0.72 5.71 15.24
CA SER A 30 -1.21 7.08 15.38
C SER A 30 -2.00 7.50 14.14
N ASN A 31 -2.89 8.49 14.30
CA ASN A 31 -3.66 9.03 13.17
C ASN A 31 -2.75 9.55 12.03
N GLY A 32 -1.59 10.13 12.37
CA GLY A 32 -0.60 10.56 11.38
C GLY A 32 0.02 9.39 10.61
N ALA A 33 0.33 8.28 11.28
CA ALA A 33 0.85 7.09 10.62
C ALA A 33 -0.20 6.43 9.71
N ARG A 34 -1.47 6.37 10.14
CA ARG A 34 -2.60 5.92 9.30
C ARG A 34 -2.76 6.80 8.06
N ALA A 35 -2.71 8.13 8.23
CA ALA A 35 -2.78 9.08 7.13
C ALA A 35 -1.63 8.90 6.13
N LEU A 36 -0.41 8.59 6.59
CA LEU A 36 0.72 8.31 5.70
C LEU A 36 0.48 7.07 4.83
N HIS A 37 -0.16 6.02 5.38
CA HIS A 37 -0.50 4.82 4.61
C HIS A 37 -1.66 5.07 3.65
N ALA A 38 -2.72 5.76 4.08
CA ALA A 38 -3.82 6.15 3.19
C ALA A 38 -3.33 7.05 2.04
N ARG A 39 -2.40 7.98 2.32
CA ARG A 39 -1.75 8.80 1.27
C ARG A 39 -1.04 7.93 0.24
N ASN A 40 -0.42 6.82 0.63
CA ASN A 40 0.22 5.92 -0.34
C ASN A 40 -0.81 5.26 -1.28
N VAL A 41 -2.05 5.02 -0.83
CA VAL A 41 -3.14 4.54 -1.70
C VAL A 41 -3.46 5.58 -2.77
N GLU A 42 -3.63 6.83 -2.38
CA GLU A 42 -3.89 7.92 -3.32
C GLU A 42 -2.72 8.22 -4.27
N ILE A 43 -1.47 7.97 -3.84
CA ILE A 43 -0.30 8.07 -4.72
C ILE A 43 -0.31 6.98 -5.78
N VAL A 44 -0.63 5.73 -5.40
CA VAL A 44 -0.57 4.56 -6.27
C VAL A 44 -1.76 4.47 -7.22
N ARG A 45 -2.96 4.84 -6.77
CA ARG A 45 -4.22 4.71 -7.51
C ARG A 45 -4.19 5.29 -8.94
N PRO A 46 -3.63 6.49 -9.20
CA PRO A 46 -3.54 7.02 -10.57
C PRO A 46 -2.34 6.51 -11.37
N CYS A 47 -1.48 5.67 -10.80
CA CYS A 47 -0.26 5.20 -11.46
C CYS A 47 -0.53 4.01 -12.41
N ILE A 48 0.21 3.99 -13.51
CA ILE A 48 0.25 2.85 -14.45
C ILE A 48 1.30 1.82 -14.01
N ALA A 49 2.39 2.30 -13.41
CA ALA A 49 3.46 1.49 -12.86
C ALA A 49 4.05 2.11 -11.60
N VAL A 50 4.54 1.28 -10.69
CA VAL A 50 5.24 1.65 -9.45
C VAL A 50 6.61 0.99 -9.46
N PHE A 51 7.65 1.81 -9.29
CA PHE A 51 9.02 1.35 -9.09
C PHE A 51 9.39 1.56 -7.62
N ALA A 52 9.72 0.48 -6.91
CA ALA A 52 10.05 0.55 -5.49
C ALA A 52 11.53 0.21 -5.27
N CYS A 53 12.21 1.06 -4.51
CA CYS A 53 13.58 0.84 -4.04
C CYS A 53 13.56 0.66 -2.51
N PRO A 54 13.27 -0.54 -2.00
CA PRO A 54 13.31 -0.80 -0.57
C PRO A 54 14.71 -0.53 0.01
N GLY A 55 14.76 0.06 1.21
CA GLY A 55 16.00 0.18 1.98
C GLY A 55 16.34 -1.12 2.72
N SER A 56 17.22 -1.03 3.72
CA SER A 56 17.70 -2.19 4.51
C SER A 56 16.63 -2.97 5.29
N ALA A 57 15.40 -2.46 5.38
CA ALA A 57 14.23 -3.16 5.91
C ALA A 57 13.17 -3.31 4.80
N PRO A 58 13.39 -4.20 3.81
CA PRO A 58 12.60 -4.23 2.57
C PRO A 58 11.11 -4.50 2.77
N TRP A 59 10.77 -5.15 3.89
CA TRP A 59 9.41 -5.58 4.22
C TRP A 59 8.79 -4.76 5.37
N GLY A 60 9.46 -3.69 5.81
CA GLY A 60 9.01 -2.79 6.85
C GLY A 60 8.80 -1.35 6.35
N GLY A 61 7.87 -0.63 6.97
CA GLY A 61 7.70 0.81 6.75
C GLY A 61 6.88 1.21 5.51
N GLY A 62 7.06 2.45 5.08
CA GLY A 62 6.22 3.09 4.06
C GLY A 62 6.33 2.45 2.68
N THR A 63 7.55 2.06 2.27
CA THR A 63 7.80 1.47 0.94
C THR A 63 7.14 0.10 0.80
N ALA A 64 7.27 -0.78 1.81
CA ALA A 64 6.61 -2.08 1.82
C ALA A 64 5.09 -1.95 1.74
N MET A 65 4.51 -0.95 2.43
CA MET A 65 3.07 -0.65 2.32
C MET A 65 2.68 -0.19 0.93
N GLY A 66 3.48 0.69 0.29
CA GLY A 66 3.24 1.10 -1.09
C GLY A 66 3.25 -0.08 -2.07
N ILE A 67 4.19 -1.01 -1.93
CA ILE A 67 4.27 -2.23 -2.76
C ILE A 67 3.02 -3.10 -2.56
N LYS A 68 2.57 -3.32 -1.31
CA LYS A 68 1.36 -4.11 -1.02
C LYS A 68 0.12 -3.50 -1.64
N ILE A 69 -0.03 -2.18 -1.52
CA ILE A 69 -1.15 -1.44 -2.08
C ILE A 69 -1.13 -1.51 -3.62
N ALA A 70 0.03 -1.33 -4.25
CA ALA A 70 0.16 -1.41 -5.72
C ALA A 70 -0.24 -2.79 -6.26
N LYS A 71 0.15 -3.87 -5.57
CA LYS A 71 -0.30 -5.22 -5.91
C LYS A 71 -1.81 -5.40 -5.73
N HIS A 72 -2.37 -4.88 -4.64
CA HIS A 72 -3.82 -4.95 -4.38
C HIS A 72 -4.64 -4.24 -5.46
N ILE A 73 -4.20 -3.07 -5.91
CA ILE A 73 -4.87 -2.28 -6.96
C ILE A 73 -4.62 -2.86 -8.36
N GLY A 74 -3.64 -3.76 -8.52
CA GLY A 74 -3.28 -4.36 -9.81
C GLY A 74 -2.40 -3.45 -10.67
N VAL A 75 -1.66 -2.52 -10.05
CA VAL A 75 -0.68 -1.66 -10.74
C VAL A 75 0.61 -2.45 -10.95
N VAL A 76 1.19 -2.37 -12.15
CA VAL A 76 2.47 -3.01 -12.47
C VAL A 76 3.52 -2.53 -11.48
N THR A 77 4.13 -3.44 -10.74
CA THR A 77 5.06 -3.09 -9.65
C THR A 77 6.39 -3.80 -9.86
N GLU A 78 7.45 -3.01 -10.03
CA GLU A 78 8.82 -3.50 -10.12
C GLU A 78 9.57 -3.11 -8.85
N VAL A 79 10.20 -4.11 -8.21
CA VAL A 79 10.96 -3.90 -6.98
C VAL A 79 12.44 -4.04 -7.33
N PHE A 80 13.19 -2.95 -7.22
CA PHE A 80 14.63 -2.97 -7.38
C PHE A 80 15.26 -3.37 -6.05
N ASP A 81 15.56 -4.65 -5.92
CA ASP A 81 16.28 -5.18 -4.78
C ASP A 81 17.68 -5.61 -5.23
N GLU A 82 18.74 -5.17 -4.53
CA GLU A 82 20.03 -5.85 -4.64
C GLU A 82 19.98 -7.27 -4.01
N MET A 83 18.84 -7.66 -3.41
CA MET A 83 18.58 -8.96 -2.79
C MET A 83 17.35 -9.71 -3.37
N GLU A 84 17.34 -9.98 -4.67
CA GLU A 84 16.32 -10.75 -5.40
C GLU A 84 16.09 -12.23 -4.95
N ARG A 85 16.48 -12.64 -3.73
CA ARG A 85 16.57 -14.06 -3.30
C ARG A 85 15.67 -14.55 -2.18
N ASN A 86 14.85 -13.73 -1.52
CA ASN A 86 14.12 -14.19 -0.31
C ASN A 86 12.63 -13.82 -0.27
N TRP A 87 11.94 -13.97 -1.39
CA TRP A 87 10.47 -13.88 -1.42
C TRP A 87 9.79 -14.98 -0.58
N ASP A 88 10.39 -16.18 -0.49
CA ASP A 88 9.78 -17.34 0.16
C ASP A 88 9.76 -17.28 1.70
N SER A 89 10.52 -16.38 2.35
CA SER A 89 10.69 -16.42 3.82
C SER A 89 9.69 -15.58 4.62
N CYS A 90 8.85 -14.77 3.97
CA CYS A 90 7.97 -13.81 4.67
C CYS A 90 6.54 -14.31 4.92
N GLY A 91 6.20 -15.57 4.57
CA GLY A 91 4.95 -16.19 5.00
C GLY A 91 3.65 -15.57 4.45
N CYS A 92 3.70 -14.75 3.39
CA CYS A 92 2.53 -14.17 2.74
C CYS A 92 2.04 -15.01 1.54
N LYS A 93 1.93 -16.34 1.68
CA LYS A 93 1.54 -17.24 0.57
C LYS A 93 0.04 -17.33 0.26
N GLU A 94 -0.80 -16.44 0.78
CA GLU A 94 -2.25 -16.51 0.52
C GLU A 94 -2.80 -15.16 0.07
N ALA A 95 -2.67 -14.83 -1.21
CA ALA A 95 -3.52 -13.81 -1.87
C ALA A 95 -3.53 -13.86 -3.41
N VAL A 96 -3.04 -14.93 -4.05
CA VAL A 96 -3.19 -15.05 -5.53
C VAL A 96 -3.48 -16.51 -5.89
N SER A 97 -4.74 -16.90 -5.70
CA SER A 97 -5.34 -18.04 -6.37
C SER A 97 -6.84 -17.75 -6.50
N GLY A 98 -7.25 -17.38 -7.71
CA GLY A 98 -8.61 -16.99 -8.07
C GLY A 98 -8.61 -16.07 -9.27
#